data_AF-A0A3C0V160-F1
#
_entry.id   AF-A0A3C0V160-F1
#
_cell.length_a   1.000
_cell.length_b   1.000
_cell.length_c   1.000
_cell.angle_alpha   90.00
_cell.angle_beta   90.00
_cell.angle_gamma   90.00
#
_symmetry.space_group_name_H-M   'P 1'
#
loop_
_entity.id
_entity.type
_entity.pdbx_description
1 polymer ?
#
loop_
_entity_poly.entity_id
_entity_poly.type
_entity_poly.pdbx_seq_one_letter_code
_entity_poly.pdbx_strand_id
1 'polypeptide(L)'
;MKFKKLCEYFERLDETTKRLEMFDILSELFKEASGEDIDKIIYLSQGQLLPPFHGLEIGISDKLLIRAISDATDTPTKKVEQTFRHTGDMGRTAEELNQRKGYDLTIKQVYDELIETAHSSGHGSVEKKIGLLSNLFKGASSIEAKYIARFVIGRLRLGIGDPTVLEALALSIGNRELRPELERAYNLCSDLGLVAKTVLKKGMEGVKKFKIQVGYPIRPALCERLPSSEDIIQKIGKAAIEAKYDGFRVQCHKDGENIELFSRNLERTTHMFPEIAAAIKNFISAKKLIIEGEALAYNEETGELFPFQVTIQRKRKHGIEELSKELPLKFFAFDLLYLDGADYTEKAFSERRKKLESIIKKNDIIEPSELFITDNPDKIIKYFESAIERGLEGVVAKRLDAPYSAGARNFNWIKLKRSYKGELADTIDVCIVGYFRGKGARARFGLGALLGTVYDSKTDTFKTVSKIGSGFKEDEFLELKKLLDEIALKHKHARVDSVMEADVWVEPRYVITVMADEITRSPTHTAGRDKEGVGYALRFPRSTGFIRFDKKAEDANSVKEIIEMFNQQKQVNVS
;
A
#
# COMPACT_ATOMS: atom_id res chain seq x y z
N MET A 1 19.93 20.99 13.49
CA MET A 1 20.54 19.81 14.16
C MET A 1 21.55 19.15 13.22
N LYS A 2 22.61 18.52 13.75
CA LYS A 2 23.59 17.76 12.96
C LYS A 2 23.00 16.41 12.51
N PHE A 3 23.34 15.95 11.30
CA PHE A 3 22.82 14.70 10.75
C PHE A 3 23.34 13.48 11.52
N LYS A 4 24.61 13.47 11.93
CA LYS A 4 25.16 12.47 12.85
C LYS A 4 24.29 12.22 14.10
N LYS A 5 23.80 13.28 14.75
CA LYS A 5 22.93 13.17 15.93
C LYS A 5 21.60 12.47 15.59
N LEU A 6 21.02 12.76 14.42
CA LEU A 6 19.84 12.04 13.93
C LEU A 6 20.16 10.55 13.68
N CYS A 7 21.31 10.24 13.10
CA CYS A 7 21.73 8.86 12.89
C CYS A 7 21.96 8.08 14.21
N GLU A 8 22.43 8.74 15.26
CA GLU A 8 22.53 8.14 16.60
C GLU A 8 21.14 7.78 17.18
N TYR A 9 20.12 8.61 16.93
CA TYR A 9 18.73 8.25 17.24
C TYR A 9 18.26 7.07 16.38
N PHE A 10 18.62 7.03 15.10
CA PHE A 10 18.27 5.91 14.23
C PHE A 10 18.93 4.59 14.67
N GLU A 11 20.15 4.58 15.20
CA GLU A 11 20.75 3.36 15.79
C GLU A 11 19.92 2.87 16.97
N ARG A 12 19.58 3.75 17.91
CA ARG A 12 18.72 3.41 19.06
C ARG A 12 17.37 2.82 18.60
N LEU A 13 16.82 3.34 17.50
CA LEU A 13 15.57 2.85 16.91
C LEU A 13 15.74 1.51 16.19
N ASP A 14 16.87 1.26 15.51
CA ASP A 14 17.19 -0.01 14.85
C ASP A 14 17.46 -1.14 15.86
N GLU A 15 17.94 -0.79 17.07
CA GLU A 15 18.22 -1.72 18.16
C GLU A 15 16.98 -2.18 18.94
N THR A 16 15.88 -1.41 18.91
CA THR A 16 14.65 -1.74 19.63
C THR A 16 13.55 -2.28 18.74
N THR A 17 12.78 -3.23 19.28
CA THR A 17 11.53 -3.71 18.68
C THR A 17 10.30 -3.28 19.50
N LYS A 18 10.51 -2.60 20.63
CA LYS A 18 9.46 -2.24 21.59
C LYS A 18 8.84 -0.90 21.21
N ARG A 19 7.54 -0.90 20.92
CA ARG A 19 6.81 0.31 20.50
C ARG A 19 6.89 1.46 21.51
N LEU A 20 6.82 1.18 22.81
CA LEU A 20 6.91 2.21 23.85
C LEU A 20 8.27 2.89 23.86
N GLU A 21 9.35 2.11 23.75
CA GLU A 21 10.70 2.63 23.69
C GLU A 21 10.94 3.47 22.42
N MET A 22 10.40 3.03 21.28
CA MET A 22 10.41 3.84 20.05
C MET A 22 9.72 5.19 20.25
N PHE A 23 8.59 5.23 20.98
CA PHE A 23 7.88 6.47 21.26
C PHE A 23 8.73 7.42 22.12
N ASP A 24 9.41 6.89 23.13
CA ASP A 24 10.28 7.67 24.01
C ASP A 24 11.50 8.22 23.24
N ILE A 25 12.17 7.39 22.44
CA ILE A 25 13.32 7.80 21.62
C ILE A 25 12.92 8.90 20.62
N LEU A 26 11.80 8.73 19.92
CA LEU A 26 11.29 9.74 18.99
C LEU A 26 10.81 11.00 19.70
N SER A 27 10.18 10.87 20.87
CA SER A 27 9.76 12.01 21.66
C SER A 27 10.96 12.85 22.11
N GLU A 28 12.06 12.22 22.50
CA GLU A 28 13.31 12.90 22.84
C GLU A 28 13.86 13.66 21.62
N LEU A 29 13.97 12.97 20.47
CA LEU A 29 14.41 13.57 19.21
C LEU A 29 13.54 14.79 18.81
N PHE A 30 12.22 14.70 18.95
CA PHE A 30 11.31 15.79 18.58
C PHE A 30 11.41 16.99 19.53
N LYS A 31 11.76 16.78 20.82
CA LYS A 31 12.02 17.87 21.78
C LYS A 31 13.31 18.63 21.45
N GLU A 32 14.31 17.94 20.91
CA GLU A 32 15.58 18.56 20.47
C GLU A 32 15.49 19.23 19.09
N ALA A 33 14.43 18.95 18.32
CA ALA A 33 14.28 19.46 16.96
C ALA A 33 13.93 20.95 16.92
N SER A 34 14.55 21.66 15.98
CA SER A 34 14.15 23.04 15.65
C SER A 34 12.89 23.05 14.79
N GLY A 35 12.17 24.17 14.77
CA GLY A 35 11.02 24.36 13.86
C GLY A 35 11.38 24.36 12.36
N GLU A 36 12.68 24.41 12.01
CA GLU A 36 13.19 24.27 10.65
C GLU A 36 13.56 22.84 10.27
N ASP A 37 13.90 22.00 11.25
CA ASP A 37 14.35 20.62 11.04
C ASP A 37 13.24 19.57 11.23
N ILE A 38 12.23 19.86 12.07
CA ILE A 38 11.25 18.86 12.53
C ILE A 38 10.54 18.11 11.39
N ASP A 39 10.18 18.79 10.30
CA ASP A 39 9.52 18.16 9.17
C ASP A 39 10.45 17.18 8.47
N LYS A 40 11.70 17.60 8.22
CA LYS A 40 12.74 16.76 7.62
C LYS A 40 13.03 15.55 8.50
N ILE A 41 13.13 15.75 9.81
CA ILE A 41 13.33 14.66 10.77
C ILE A 41 12.21 13.64 10.65
N ILE A 42 10.94 14.08 10.62
CA ILE A 42 9.80 13.18 10.48
C ILE A 42 9.86 12.42 9.16
N TYR A 43 10.08 13.11 8.04
CA TYR A 43 10.13 12.45 6.73
C TYR A 43 11.28 11.44 6.65
N LEU A 44 12.48 11.85 7.05
CA LEU A 44 13.66 10.99 7.08
C LEU A 44 13.44 9.77 7.98
N SER A 45 12.82 9.93 9.15
CA SER A 45 12.50 8.81 10.06
C SER A 45 11.52 7.82 9.45
N GLN A 46 10.64 8.27 8.56
CA GLN A 46 9.69 7.42 7.83
C GLN A 46 10.27 6.86 6.52
N GLY A 47 11.52 7.18 6.17
CA GLY A 47 12.15 6.73 4.94
C GLY A 47 11.60 7.41 3.67
N GLN A 48 11.06 8.62 3.81
CA GLN A 48 10.54 9.43 2.70
C GLN A 48 11.15 10.84 2.71
N LEU A 49 11.15 11.53 1.57
CA LEU A 49 11.60 12.93 1.51
C LEU A 49 10.44 13.89 1.70
N LEU A 50 9.29 13.58 1.14
CA LEU A 50 8.07 14.37 1.22
C LEU A 50 6.88 13.42 1.43
N PRO A 51 5.73 13.94 1.89
CA PRO A 51 4.49 13.17 1.91
C PRO A 51 4.18 12.54 0.54
N PRO A 52 3.52 11.36 0.49
CA PRO A 52 3.30 10.60 -0.75
C PRO A 52 2.64 11.39 -1.89
N PHE A 53 1.80 12.38 -1.57
CA PHE A 53 1.06 13.19 -2.54
C PHE A 53 1.94 14.17 -3.35
N HIS A 54 3.19 14.36 -2.95
CA HIS A 54 4.18 15.06 -3.78
C HIS A 54 4.76 14.16 -4.89
N GLY A 55 4.64 12.83 -4.79
CA GLY A 55 5.06 11.89 -5.83
C GLY A 55 6.57 11.87 -6.11
N LEU A 56 7.40 12.27 -5.13
CA LEU A 56 8.84 12.34 -5.28
C LEU A 56 9.50 11.01 -4.88
N GLU A 57 10.14 10.34 -5.83
CA GLU A 57 10.95 9.15 -5.61
C GLU A 57 12.41 9.46 -5.91
N ILE A 58 13.35 8.95 -5.09
CA ILE A 58 14.78 9.19 -5.30
C ILE A 58 15.27 8.44 -6.56
N GLY A 59 14.72 7.25 -6.80
CA GLY A 59 14.96 6.47 -8.02
C GLY A 59 16.41 5.99 -8.17
N ILE A 60 16.95 5.36 -7.14
CA ILE A 60 18.32 4.82 -7.11
C ILE A 60 18.28 3.30 -7.02
N SER A 61 19.00 2.62 -7.91
CA SER A 61 19.16 1.16 -7.88
C SER A 61 20.39 0.75 -7.09
N ASP A 62 20.45 -0.52 -6.67
CA ASP A 62 21.61 -1.11 -5.99
C ASP A 62 22.91 -0.85 -6.79
N LYS A 63 22.85 -0.96 -8.13
CA LYS A 63 24.01 -0.73 -9.02
C LYS A 63 24.50 0.73 -9.02
N LEU A 64 23.59 1.70 -9.00
CA LEU A 64 23.97 3.12 -8.96
C LEU A 64 24.55 3.48 -7.59
N LEU A 65 23.98 2.93 -6.52
CA LEU A 65 24.47 3.16 -5.17
C LEU A 65 25.85 2.55 -4.94
N ILE A 66 26.11 1.35 -5.48
CA ILE A 66 27.44 0.73 -5.49
C ILE A 66 28.48 1.63 -6.17
N ARG A 67 28.13 2.24 -7.31
CA ARG A 67 29.03 3.20 -8.00
C ARG A 67 29.31 4.43 -7.13
N ALA A 68 28.27 5.03 -6.54
CA ALA A 68 28.44 6.19 -5.68
C ALA A 68 29.33 5.92 -4.45
N ILE A 69 29.17 4.75 -3.80
CA ILE A 69 30.03 4.31 -2.68
C ILE A 69 31.46 4.08 -3.18
N SER A 70 31.62 3.38 -4.31
CA SER A 70 32.93 3.12 -4.94
C SER A 70 33.71 4.41 -5.20
N ASP A 71 33.05 5.42 -5.78
CA ASP A 71 33.62 6.73 -6.09
C ASP A 71 33.93 7.56 -4.83
N ALA A 72 33.21 7.33 -3.73
CA ALA A 72 33.39 8.05 -2.48
C ALA A 72 34.49 7.46 -1.59
N THR A 73 34.70 6.15 -1.64
CA THR A 73 35.66 5.42 -0.78
C THR A 73 36.90 4.97 -1.53
N ASP A 74 37.09 5.40 -2.78
CA ASP A 74 38.20 4.99 -3.66
C ASP A 74 38.37 3.45 -3.71
N THR A 75 37.24 2.74 -3.66
CA THR A 75 37.19 1.28 -3.54
C THR A 75 36.63 0.69 -4.83
N PRO A 76 37.27 -0.31 -5.47
CA PRO A 76 36.75 -0.91 -6.70
C PRO A 76 35.32 -1.46 -6.53
N THR A 77 34.43 -1.22 -7.50
CA THR A 77 33.02 -1.67 -7.48
C THR A 77 32.85 -3.15 -7.16
N LYS A 78 33.73 -4.02 -7.67
CA LYS A 78 33.73 -5.46 -7.37
C LYS A 78 33.87 -5.75 -5.87
N LYS A 79 34.69 -4.98 -5.15
CA LYS A 79 34.86 -5.14 -3.70
C LYS A 79 33.59 -4.68 -2.96
N VAL A 80 32.98 -3.57 -3.39
CA VAL A 80 31.70 -3.11 -2.84
C VAL A 80 30.60 -4.17 -3.02
N GLU A 81 30.52 -4.79 -4.21
CA GLU A 81 29.58 -5.90 -4.48
C GLU A 81 29.83 -7.12 -3.58
N GLN A 82 31.10 -7.47 -3.34
CA GLN A 82 31.46 -8.59 -2.45
C GLN A 82 31.05 -8.29 -1.00
N THR A 83 31.37 -7.10 -0.49
CA THR A 83 30.93 -6.67 0.85
C THR A 83 29.41 -6.64 0.95
N PHE A 84 28.70 -6.19 -0.09
CA PHE A 84 27.23 -6.21 -0.09
C PHE A 84 26.65 -7.63 -0.06
N ARG A 85 27.23 -8.59 -0.78
CA ARG A 85 26.81 -10.00 -0.71
C ARG A 85 27.01 -10.60 0.67
N HIS A 86 28.05 -10.17 1.38
CA HIS A 86 28.33 -10.63 2.74
C HIS A 86 27.40 -10.00 3.77
N THR A 87 27.24 -8.67 3.74
CA THR A 87 26.43 -7.93 4.72
C THR A 87 24.93 -8.06 4.50
N GLY A 88 24.48 -8.25 3.25
CA GLY A 88 23.06 -8.28 2.86
C GLY A 88 22.34 -6.94 3.01
N ASP A 89 23.06 -5.86 3.34
CA ASP A 89 22.54 -4.54 3.67
C ASP A 89 23.49 -3.47 3.13
N MET A 90 22.98 -2.60 2.24
CA MET A 90 23.80 -1.56 1.61
C MET A 90 24.24 -0.49 2.61
N GLY A 91 23.48 -0.27 3.68
CA GLY A 91 23.88 0.58 4.80
C GLY A 91 25.10 0.02 5.51
N ARG A 92 25.07 -1.25 5.91
CA ARG A 92 26.23 -1.88 6.56
C ARG A 92 27.44 -1.93 5.63
N THR A 93 27.21 -2.13 4.33
CA THR A 93 28.27 -2.03 3.31
C THR A 93 28.90 -0.64 3.28
N ALA A 94 28.07 0.41 3.26
CA ALA A 94 28.55 1.79 3.28
C ALA A 94 29.26 2.14 4.60
N GLU A 95 28.75 1.68 5.74
CA GLU A 95 29.34 1.83 7.07
C GLU A 95 30.73 1.21 7.16
N GLU A 96 30.88 -0.02 6.65
CA GLU A 96 32.15 -0.76 6.66
C GLU A 96 33.20 -0.10 5.76
N LEU A 97 32.81 0.36 4.57
CA LEU A 97 33.73 0.91 3.58
C LEU A 97 34.03 2.41 3.79
N ASN A 98 33.08 3.18 4.33
CA ASN A 98 33.23 4.62 4.55
C ASN A 98 33.71 4.94 5.97
N GLN A 99 34.98 4.65 6.26
CA GLN A 99 35.62 4.90 7.56
C GLN A 99 36.07 6.36 7.76
N ARG A 100 35.40 7.32 7.11
CA ARG A 100 35.70 8.74 7.22
C ARG A 100 35.15 9.30 8.54
N LYS A 101 35.75 10.38 9.05
CA LYS A 101 35.23 11.10 10.24
C LYS A 101 34.00 11.97 9.94
N GLY A 102 33.75 12.30 8.66
CA GLY A 102 32.69 13.21 8.21
C GLY A 102 33.05 14.70 8.40
N TYR A 103 32.26 15.59 7.80
CA TYR A 103 32.41 17.05 7.86
C TYR A 103 31.27 17.73 8.65
N ASP A 104 30.71 17.05 9.65
CA ASP A 104 29.60 17.53 10.48
C ASP A 104 28.39 18.06 9.66
N LEU A 105 27.91 17.22 8.74
CA LEU A 105 26.73 17.52 7.92
C LEU A 105 25.53 17.90 8.79
N THR A 106 24.74 18.88 8.34
CA THR A 106 23.45 19.22 8.95
C THR A 106 22.32 18.43 8.31
N ILE A 107 21.22 18.25 9.04
CA ILE A 107 20.01 17.60 8.50
C ILE A 107 19.53 18.32 7.23
N LYS A 108 19.55 19.66 7.25
CA LYS A 108 19.18 20.48 6.09
C LYS A 108 20.06 20.19 4.87
N GLN A 109 21.39 20.16 5.02
CA GLN A 109 22.30 19.87 3.90
C GLN A 109 22.02 18.50 3.29
N VAL A 110 21.93 17.46 4.11
CA VAL A 110 21.66 16.10 3.63
C VAL A 110 20.29 16.03 2.95
N TYR A 111 19.27 16.61 3.57
CA TYR A 111 17.92 16.60 3.02
C TYR A 111 17.84 17.34 1.68
N ASP A 112 18.43 18.53 1.56
CA ASP A 112 18.41 19.32 0.34
C ASP A 112 19.13 18.60 -0.82
N GLU A 113 20.26 17.95 -0.54
CA GLU A 113 21.01 17.20 -1.56
C GLU A 113 20.28 15.91 -1.98
N LEU A 114 19.55 15.27 -1.06
CA LEU A 114 18.66 14.15 -1.38
C LEU A 114 17.44 14.60 -2.20
N ILE A 115 16.87 15.78 -1.92
CA ILE A 115 15.80 16.40 -2.73
C ILE A 115 16.31 16.70 -4.14
N GLU A 116 17.51 17.28 -4.27
CA GLU A 116 18.12 17.53 -5.59
C GLU A 116 18.37 16.23 -6.36
N THR A 117 18.85 15.20 -5.67
CA THR A 117 19.05 13.87 -6.23
C THR A 117 17.73 13.29 -6.76
N ALA A 118 16.64 13.44 -6.00
CA ALA A 118 15.33 12.94 -6.39
C ALA A 118 14.71 13.69 -7.58
N HIS A 119 14.90 15.01 -7.66
CA HIS A 119 14.41 15.81 -8.79
C HIS A 119 15.24 15.66 -10.07
N SER A 120 16.47 15.15 -9.96
CA SER A 120 17.34 14.94 -11.13
C SER A 120 16.73 13.88 -12.06
N SER A 121 16.32 14.30 -13.26
CA SER A 121 15.67 13.46 -14.27
C SER A 121 16.12 13.86 -15.68
N GLY A 122 15.83 13.01 -16.68
CA GLY A 122 16.22 13.25 -18.07
C GLY A 122 17.67 12.82 -18.40
N HIS A 123 18.17 13.28 -19.55
CA HIS A 123 19.50 12.92 -20.04
C HIS A 123 20.60 13.41 -19.07
N GLY A 124 21.61 12.58 -18.80
CA GLY A 124 22.69 12.89 -17.86
C GLY A 124 22.33 12.79 -16.36
N SER A 125 21.06 12.57 -16.02
CA SER A 125 20.61 12.50 -14.61
C SER A 125 21.28 11.39 -13.80
N VAL A 126 21.62 10.26 -14.44
CA VAL A 126 22.27 9.13 -13.76
C VAL A 126 23.63 9.52 -13.17
N GLU A 127 24.50 10.14 -13.98
CA GLU A 127 25.83 10.56 -13.51
C GLU A 127 25.73 11.71 -12.51
N LYS A 128 24.77 12.64 -12.69
CA LYS A 128 24.50 13.67 -11.70
C LYS A 128 24.11 13.07 -10.34
N LYS A 129 23.20 12.10 -10.33
CA LYS A 129 22.77 11.41 -9.09
C LYS A 129 23.94 10.68 -8.41
N ILE A 130 24.79 9.99 -9.18
CA ILE A 130 25.99 9.33 -8.64
C ILE A 130 26.92 10.37 -8.01
N GLY A 131 27.17 11.49 -8.69
CA GLY A 131 28.02 12.58 -8.19
C GLY A 131 27.52 13.18 -6.88
N LEU A 132 26.23 13.54 -6.80
CA LEU A 132 25.60 14.06 -5.58
C LEU A 132 25.70 13.05 -4.41
N LEU A 133 25.36 11.79 -4.66
CA LEU A 133 25.47 10.75 -3.62
C LEU A 133 26.93 10.50 -3.19
N SER A 134 27.87 10.51 -4.14
CA SER A 134 29.29 10.37 -3.84
C SER A 134 29.79 11.52 -2.95
N ASN A 135 29.34 12.75 -3.23
CA ASN A 135 29.67 13.92 -2.40
C ASN A 135 29.09 13.80 -0.98
N LEU A 136 27.83 13.36 -0.85
CA LEU A 136 27.25 13.05 0.46
C LEU A 136 28.08 12.01 1.23
N PHE A 137 28.47 10.91 0.60
CA PHE A 137 29.29 9.89 1.26
C PHE A 137 30.68 10.40 1.66
N LYS A 138 31.32 11.23 0.83
CA LYS A 138 32.61 11.86 1.16
C LYS A 138 32.51 12.74 2.40
N GLY A 139 31.37 13.42 2.59
CA GLY A 139 31.10 14.26 3.75
C GLY A 139 30.54 13.52 4.97
N ALA A 140 30.11 12.27 4.81
CA ALA A 140 29.50 11.48 5.87
C ALA A 140 30.54 10.72 6.71
N SER A 141 30.27 10.59 8.00
CA SER A 141 30.89 9.57 8.86
C SER A 141 30.35 8.17 8.55
N SER A 142 30.92 7.12 9.16
CA SER A 142 30.50 5.73 8.95
C SER A 142 29.02 5.48 9.26
N ILE A 143 28.55 5.96 10.42
CA ILE A 143 27.14 5.88 10.84
C ILE A 143 26.21 6.68 9.91
N GLU A 144 26.64 7.86 9.46
CA GLU A 144 25.84 8.67 8.52
C GLU A 144 25.73 7.98 7.16
N ALA A 145 26.82 7.39 6.66
CA ALA A 145 26.84 6.64 5.41
C ALA A 145 25.91 5.42 5.45
N LYS A 146 25.82 4.72 6.59
CA LYS A 146 24.86 3.63 6.81
C LYS A 146 23.43 4.07 6.50
N TYR A 147 23.01 5.18 7.10
CA TYR A 147 21.64 5.66 6.99
C TYR A 147 21.36 6.35 5.66
N ILE A 148 22.33 7.05 5.08
CA ILE A 148 22.20 7.59 3.71
C ILE A 148 21.95 6.44 2.72
N ALA A 149 22.77 5.38 2.76
CA ALA A 149 22.62 4.25 1.85
C ALA A 149 21.29 3.51 2.05
N ARG A 150 20.89 3.26 3.32
CA ARG A 150 19.59 2.64 3.63
C ARG A 150 18.40 3.49 3.20
N PHE A 151 18.48 4.81 3.37
CA PHE A 151 17.42 5.73 2.97
C PHE A 151 17.27 5.77 1.45
N VAL A 152 18.37 5.99 0.73
CA VAL A 152 18.38 6.14 -0.73
C VAL A 152 17.91 4.89 -1.45
N ILE A 153 18.20 3.70 -0.91
CA ILE A 153 17.72 2.42 -1.48
C ILE A 153 16.29 2.06 -1.06
N GLY A 154 15.63 2.88 -0.23
CA GLY A 154 14.27 2.66 0.25
C GLY A 154 14.15 1.51 1.26
N ARG A 155 15.21 1.23 2.03
CA ARG A 155 15.28 0.11 3.00
C ARG A 155 15.75 0.59 4.39
N LEU A 156 15.24 1.73 4.85
CA LEU A 156 15.59 2.30 6.17
C LEU A 156 15.20 1.40 7.35
N ARG A 157 14.02 0.77 7.30
CA ARG A 157 13.58 -0.31 8.21
C ARG A 157 13.46 0.03 9.71
N LEU A 158 13.31 1.30 10.08
CA LEU A 158 13.14 1.70 11.49
C LEU A 158 11.77 1.32 12.11
N GLY A 159 10.82 0.78 11.33
CA GLY A 159 9.50 0.40 11.85
C GLY A 159 8.60 1.59 12.23
N ILE A 160 8.88 2.78 11.71
CA ILE A 160 8.17 4.02 12.05
C ILE A 160 7.06 4.28 11.02
N GLY A 161 5.81 4.02 11.42
CA GLY A 161 4.61 4.46 10.69
C GLY A 161 3.93 5.67 11.34
N ASP A 162 2.94 6.26 10.67
CA ASP A 162 2.22 7.47 11.11
C ASP A 162 1.76 7.44 12.58
N PRO A 163 1.15 6.34 13.09
CA PRO A 163 0.71 6.29 14.49
C PRO A 163 1.87 6.43 15.50
N THR A 164 3.08 5.99 15.11
CA THR A 164 4.30 6.09 15.92
C THR A 164 4.72 7.54 16.06
N VAL A 165 4.70 8.28 14.95
CA VAL A 165 5.06 9.70 14.91
C VAL A 165 4.04 10.53 15.70
N LEU A 166 2.74 10.27 15.52
CA LEU A 166 1.68 10.96 16.26
C LEU A 166 1.80 10.74 17.78
N GLU A 167 2.05 9.50 18.20
CA GLU A 167 2.24 9.17 19.62
C GLU A 167 3.49 9.87 20.19
N ALA A 168 4.63 9.79 19.50
CA ALA A 168 5.86 10.44 19.91
C ALA A 168 5.74 11.97 19.94
N LEU A 169 4.99 12.56 19.00
CA LEU A 169 4.72 14.00 18.98
C LEU A 169 3.84 14.42 20.16
N ALA A 170 2.81 13.64 20.51
CA ALA A 170 2.00 13.87 21.71
C ALA A 170 2.81 13.75 23.01
N LEU A 171 3.73 12.79 23.08
CA LEU A 171 4.69 12.68 24.20
C LEU A 171 5.68 13.85 24.24
N SER A 172 6.10 14.35 23.08
CA SER A 172 7.06 15.46 22.98
C SER A 172 6.53 16.75 23.59
N ILE A 173 5.22 16.98 23.51
CA ILE A 173 4.51 18.12 24.13
C ILE A 173 4.11 17.85 25.58
N GLY A 174 4.41 16.67 26.12
CA GLY A 174 4.16 16.31 27.52
C GLY A 174 2.73 15.89 27.85
N ASN A 175 1.86 15.68 26.86
CA ASN A 175 0.49 15.21 27.10
C ASN A 175 -0.01 14.28 25.98
N ARG A 176 -0.10 12.99 26.30
CA ARG A 176 -0.60 11.93 25.39
C ARG A 176 -2.06 12.10 25.01
N GLU A 177 -2.87 12.75 25.86
CA GLU A 177 -4.30 12.94 25.63
C GLU A 177 -4.58 13.87 24.44
N LEU A 178 -3.57 14.62 23.97
CA LEU A 178 -3.65 15.52 22.82
C LEU A 178 -3.43 14.84 21.47
N ARG A 179 -3.18 13.52 21.47
CA ARG A 179 -3.04 12.74 20.26
C ARG A 179 -4.25 12.85 19.32
N PRO A 180 -5.52 12.82 19.78
CA PRO A 180 -6.68 12.96 18.90
C PRO A 180 -6.69 14.27 18.10
N GLU A 181 -6.24 15.39 18.68
CA GLU A 181 -6.15 16.68 17.98
C GLU A 181 -5.05 16.67 16.92
N LEU A 182 -3.90 16.06 17.22
CA LEU A 182 -2.82 15.87 16.25
C LEU A 182 -3.26 14.96 15.11
N GLU A 183 -3.94 13.87 15.43
CA GLU A 183 -4.48 12.91 14.47
C GLU A 183 -5.57 13.57 13.60
N ARG A 184 -6.44 14.41 14.16
CA ARG A 184 -7.39 15.22 13.38
C ARG A 184 -6.66 16.12 12.39
N ALA A 185 -5.68 16.91 12.85
CA ALA A 185 -4.93 17.80 11.96
C ALA A 185 -4.22 17.02 10.84
N TYR A 186 -3.62 15.87 11.19
CA TYR A 186 -3.00 14.98 10.21
C TYR A 186 -4.01 14.40 9.22
N ASN A 187 -5.18 13.96 9.69
CA ASN A 187 -6.23 13.41 8.83
C ASN A 187 -6.75 14.43 7.80
N LEU A 188 -6.66 15.74 8.08
CA LEU A 188 -7.10 16.82 7.19
C LEU A 188 -6.06 17.26 6.14
N CYS A 189 -4.78 16.88 6.28
CA CYS A 189 -3.73 17.31 5.35
C CYS A 189 -2.78 16.21 4.88
N SER A 190 -2.79 15.06 5.56
CA SER A 190 -1.90 13.93 5.34
C SER A 190 -0.41 14.27 5.37
N ASP A 191 -0.04 15.30 6.13
CA ASP A 191 1.33 15.79 6.29
C ASP A 191 1.72 15.92 7.77
N LEU A 192 2.47 14.93 8.28
CA LEU A 192 2.97 14.95 9.66
C LEU A 192 4.05 16.02 9.89
N GLY A 193 4.84 16.36 8.87
CA GLY A 193 5.85 17.40 8.98
C GLY A 193 5.22 18.77 9.19
N LEU A 194 4.13 19.05 8.46
CA LEU A 194 3.32 20.25 8.63
C LEU A 194 2.63 20.30 10.00
N VAL A 195 2.08 19.18 10.48
CA VAL A 195 1.48 19.08 11.82
C VAL A 195 2.53 19.38 12.89
N ALA A 196 3.70 18.74 12.83
CA ALA A 196 4.75 18.94 13.81
C ALA A 196 5.35 20.36 13.77
N LYS A 197 5.53 20.94 12.58
CA LYS A 197 5.87 22.37 12.44
C LYS A 197 4.82 23.27 13.10
N THR A 198 3.54 22.94 12.96
CA THR A 198 2.45 23.71 13.56
C THR A 198 2.50 23.62 15.09
N VAL A 199 2.73 22.43 15.65
CA VAL A 199 2.94 22.23 17.09
C VAL A 199 4.07 23.12 17.60
N LEU A 200 5.25 23.06 16.99
CA LEU A 200 6.43 23.82 17.45
C LEU A 200 6.26 25.33 17.28
N LYS A 201 5.65 25.80 16.18
CA LYS A 201 5.56 27.24 15.89
C LYS A 201 4.34 27.93 16.51
N LYS A 202 3.23 27.21 16.68
CA LYS A 202 1.92 27.78 17.07
C LYS A 202 1.28 27.08 18.26
N GLY A 203 1.92 26.04 18.80
CA GLY A 203 1.37 25.22 19.87
C GLY A 203 0.09 24.49 19.47
N MET A 204 -0.58 23.92 20.46
CA MET A 204 -1.82 23.17 20.25
C MET A 204 -3.01 24.04 19.81
N GLU A 205 -2.99 25.34 20.13
CA GLU A 205 -3.99 26.26 19.59
C GLU A 205 -3.90 26.40 18.07
N GLY A 206 -2.68 26.29 17.51
CA GLY A 206 -2.48 26.18 16.06
C GLY A 206 -3.05 24.89 15.49
N VAL A 207 -2.85 23.76 16.18
CA VAL A 207 -3.36 22.43 15.77
C VAL A 207 -4.88 22.38 15.83
N LYS A 208 -5.51 22.93 16.85
CA LYS A 208 -6.98 23.00 16.94
C LYS A 208 -7.59 23.82 15.79
N LYS A 209 -6.89 24.89 15.37
CA LYS A 209 -7.28 25.76 14.26
C LYS A 209 -6.86 25.23 12.89
N PHE A 210 -6.36 24.00 12.79
CA PHE A 210 -6.00 23.40 11.51
C PHE A 210 -7.23 23.34 10.60
N LYS A 211 -7.06 23.76 9.36
CA LYS A 211 -8.13 23.81 8.35
C LYS A 211 -7.72 22.98 7.14
N ILE A 212 -8.73 22.47 6.45
CA ILE A 212 -8.56 21.85 5.13
C ILE A 212 -7.90 22.84 4.17
N GLN A 213 -6.94 22.34 3.38
CA GLN A 213 -6.27 23.09 2.33
C GLN A 213 -6.32 22.29 1.03
N VAL A 214 -6.76 22.93 -0.05
CA VAL A 214 -6.68 22.32 -1.38
C VAL A 214 -5.20 22.06 -1.72
N GLY A 215 -4.93 20.97 -2.45
CA GLY A 215 -3.59 20.41 -2.66
C GLY A 215 -3.05 19.48 -1.56
N TYR A 216 -3.64 19.49 -0.36
CA TYR A 216 -3.29 18.56 0.72
C TYR A 216 -4.40 17.51 0.89
N PRO A 217 -4.20 16.27 0.42
CA PRO A 217 -5.27 15.28 0.45
C PRO A 217 -5.70 14.94 1.89
N ILE A 218 -7.00 14.78 2.06
CA ILE A 218 -7.63 14.33 3.30
C ILE A 218 -7.51 12.81 3.36
N ARG A 219 -7.21 12.25 4.54
CA ARG A 219 -7.12 10.80 4.69
C ARG A 219 -8.48 10.15 4.41
N PRO A 220 -8.55 9.12 3.54
CA PRO A 220 -9.84 8.59 3.13
C PRO A 220 -10.54 7.86 4.27
N ALA A 221 -11.85 8.05 4.41
CA ALA A 221 -12.69 7.27 5.33
C ALA A 221 -12.72 5.80 4.90
N LEU A 222 -12.67 4.87 5.86
CA LEU A 222 -12.62 3.43 5.60
C LEU A 222 -13.92 2.74 6.04
N CYS A 223 -14.39 1.78 5.24
CA CYS A 223 -15.54 0.98 5.63
C CYS A 223 -15.18 -0.08 6.67
N GLU A 224 -16.03 -0.23 7.67
CA GLU A 224 -16.15 -1.48 8.43
C GLU A 224 -16.85 -2.57 7.61
N ARG A 225 -16.81 -3.79 8.14
CA ARG A 225 -17.47 -4.99 7.58
C ARG A 225 -18.55 -5.49 8.53
N LEU A 226 -19.71 -5.83 7.98
CA LEU A 226 -20.71 -6.68 8.64
C LEU A 226 -21.15 -7.80 7.69
N PRO A 227 -21.60 -8.95 8.23
CA PRO A 227 -21.86 -10.12 7.40
C PRO A 227 -23.25 -10.10 6.71
N SER A 228 -24.21 -9.34 7.24
CA SER A 228 -25.59 -9.32 6.72
C SER A 228 -26.20 -7.91 6.64
N SER A 229 -27.28 -7.77 5.87
CA SER A 229 -28.10 -6.55 5.80
C SER A 229 -28.83 -6.26 7.11
N GLU A 230 -29.22 -7.30 7.84
CA GLU A 230 -29.89 -7.21 9.13
C GLU A 230 -28.95 -6.60 10.16
N ASP A 231 -27.70 -7.08 10.22
CA ASP A 231 -26.68 -6.53 11.11
C ASP A 231 -26.38 -5.06 10.80
N ILE A 232 -26.39 -4.68 9.51
CA ILE A 232 -26.20 -3.29 9.08
C ILE A 232 -27.32 -2.42 9.67
N ILE A 233 -28.59 -2.76 9.43
CA ILE A 233 -29.72 -1.99 9.95
C ILE A 233 -29.76 -2.01 11.48
N GLN A 234 -29.47 -3.13 12.12
CA GLN A 234 -29.38 -3.18 13.59
C GLN A 234 -28.29 -2.25 14.13
N LYS A 235 -27.16 -2.14 13.42
CA LYS A 235 -26.01 -1.34 13.87
C LYS A 235 -26.18 0.15 13.66
N ILE A 236 -26.73 0.58 12.51
CA ILE A 236 -26.76 2.00 12.12
C ILE A 236 -28.16 2.53 11.79
N GLY A 237 -29.20 1.70 11.91
CA GLY A 237 -30.57 2.08 11.60
C GLY A 237 -30.77 2.40 10.12
N LYS A 238 -31.63 3.39 9.85
CA LYS A 238 -31.90 3.89 8.50
C LYS A 238 -30.61 4.41 7.85
N ALA A 239 -30.24 3.82 6.72
CA ALA A 239 -28.97 4.08 6.05
C ALA A 239 -29.17 4.51 4.60
N ALA A 240 -28.19 5.26 4.09
CA ALA A 240 -28.00 5.44 2.66
C ALA A 240 -27.23 4.24 2.11
N ILE A 241 -27.76 3.58 1.09
CA ILE A 241 -27.17 2.41 0.45
C ILE A 241 -26.68 2.84 -0.92
N GLU A 242 -25.37 2.72 -1.15
CA GLU A 242 -24.72 3.02 -2.42
C GLU A 242 -24.14 1.78 -3.07
N ALA A 243 -24.06 1.80 -4.40
CA ALA A 243 -23.27 0.84 -5.16
C ALA A 243 -21.81 0.85 -4.70
N LYS A 244 -21.25 -0.34 -4.47
CA LYS A 244 -19.82 -0.49 -4.23
C LYS A 244 -19.10 -0.75 -5.55
N TYR A 245 -18.68 0.33 -6.17
CA TYR A 245 -17.90 0.28 -7.39
C TYR A 245 -16.52 -0.38 -7.20
N ASP A 246 -16.03 -1.04 -8.24
CA ASP A 246 -14.76 -1.77 -8.30
C ASP A 246 -13.72 -1.04 -9.17
N GLY A 247 -13.22 0.11 -8.69
CA GLY A 247 -12.40 1.01 -9.50
C GLY A 247 -11.19 1.58 -8.77
N PHE A 248 -10.82 2.79 -9.19
CA PHE A 248 -9.88 3.62 -8.46
C PHE A 248 -10.63 4.61 -7.59
N ARG A 249 -10.48 4.48 -6.28
CA ARG A 249 -10.83 5.60 -5.40
C ARG A 249 -9.96 6.80 -5.72
N VAL A 250 -10.59 7.89 -6.13
CA VAL A 250 -9.95 9.16 -6.47
C VAL A 250 -10.52 10.27 -5.60
N GLN A 251 -9.63 11.03 -4.97
CA GLN A 251 -9.95 12.27 -4.28
C GLN A 251 -9.54 13.44 -5.20
N CYS A 252 -10.53 14.24 -5.61
CA CYS A 252 -10.36 15.32 -6.57
C CYS A 252 -10.28 16.66 -5.85
N HIS A 253 -9.18 17.37 -6.06
CA HIS A 253 -8.92 18.70 -5.54
C HIS A 253 -9.00 19.70 -6.70
N LYS A 254 -9.78 20.76 -6.54
CA LYS A 254 -9.86 21.88 -7.49
C LYS A 254 -9.45 23.17 -6.79
N ASP A 255 -8.49 23.90 -7.34
CA ASP A 255 -8.18 25.29 -6.99
C ASP A 255 -8.17 26.16 -8.26
N GLY A 256 -9.31 26.80 -8.54
CA GLY A 256 -9.57 27.49 -9.80
C GLY A 256 -9.49 26.53 -10.98
N GLU A 257 -8.47 26.74 -11.82
CA GLU A 257 -8.22 25.96 -13.02
C GLU A 257 -7.32 24.73 -12.76
N ASN A 258 -6.69 24.66 -11.58
CA ASN A 258 -5.75 23.62 -11.22
C ASN A 258 -6.49 22.44 -10.61
N ILE A 259 -6.39 21.27 -11.25
CA ILE A 259 -7.00 20.03 -10.78
C ILE A 259 -5.90 19.07 -10.34
N GLU A 260 -6.04 18.53 -9.13
CA GLU A 260 -5.18 17.49 -8.61
C GLU A 260 -6.01 16.27 -8.24
N LEU A 261 -5.62 15.10 -8.73
CA LEU A 261 -6.27 13.84 -8.44
C LEU A 261 -5.33 13.01 -7.57
N PHE A 262 -5.86 12.47 -6.47
CA PHE A 262 -5.11 11.63 -5.54
C PHE A 262 -5.73 10.25 -5.45
N SER A 263 -4.90 9.21 -5.43
CA SER A 263 -5.35 7.83 -5.26
C SER A 263 -5.78 7.55 -3.81
N ARG A 264 -6.31 6.35 -3.57
CA ARG A 264 -6.56 5.82 -2.22
C ARG A 264 -5.35 5.94 -1.28
N ASN A 265 -4.14 5.76 -1.79
CA ASN A 265 -2.90 5.85 -1.01
C ASN A 265 -2.31 7.27 -1.04
N LEU A 266 -3.10 8.25 -1.47
CA LEU A 266 -2.74 9.65 -1.57
C LEU A 266 -1.64 9.95 -2.60
N GLU A 267 -1.35 9.00 -3.50
CA GLU A 267 -0.42 9.24 -4.62
C GLU A 267 -1.07 10.17 -5.63
N ARG A 268 -0.32 11.11 -6.18
CA ARG A 268 -0.80 12.02 -7.23
C ARG A 268 -0.96 11.29 -8.57
N THR A 269 -2.21 11.20 -9.04
CA THR A 269 -2.60 10.47 -10.25
C THR A 269 -3.20 11.35 -11.34
N THR A 270 -3.14 12.69 -11.23
CA THR A 270 -3.72 13.62 -12.21
C THR A 270 -3.37 13.29 -13.65
N HIS A 271 -2.09 13.01 -13.93
CA HIS A 271 -1.59 12.70 -15.27
C HIS A 271 -2.14 11.38 -15.83
N MET A 272 -2.65 10.49 -14.98
CA MET A 272 -3.20 9.19 -15.41
C MET A 272 -4.64 9.31 -15.91
N PHE A 273 -5.40 10.29 -15.38
CA PHE A 273 -6.84 10.44 -15.64
C PHE A 273 -7.19 11.85 -16.14
N PRO A 274 -6.63 12.29 -17.29
CA PRO A 274 -6.84 13.64 -17.82
C PRO A 274 -8.32 13.95 -18.11
N GLU A 275 -9.11 12.95 -18.51
CA GLU A 275 -10.54 13.08 -18.79
C GLU A 275 -11.34 13.48 -17.54
N ILE A 276 -11.03 12.89 -16.38
CA ILE A 276 -11.65 13.23 -15.10
C ILE A 276 -11.25 14.66 -14.70
N ALA A 277 -9.96 15.00 -14.83
CA ALA A 277 -9.49 16.33 -14.49
C ALA A 277 -10.18 17.41 -15.33
N ALA A 278 -10.30 17.19 -16.65
CA ALA A 278 -11.01 18.09 -17.56
C ALA A 278 -12.50 18.21 -17.19
N ALA A 279 -13.16 17.10 -16.85
CA ALA A 279 -14.56 17.12 -16.47
C ALA A 279 -14.80 17.88 -15.15
N ILE A 280 -13.95 17.69 -14.12
CA ILE A 280 -14.04 18.42 -12.84
C ILE A 280 -13.88 19.93 -13.07
N LYS A 281 -12.95 20.29 -13.97
CA LYS A 281 -12.71 21.68 -14.35
C LYS A 281 -13.95 22.31 -15.00
N ASN A 282 -14.55 21.64 -15.98
CA ASN A 282 -15.58 22.22 -16.84
C ASN A 282 -17.01 22.11 -16.27
N PHE A 283 -17.32 21.02 -15.54
CA PHE A 283 -18.69 20.71 -15.13
C PHE A 283 -19.00 21.01 -13.66
N ILE A 284 -18.02 21.46 -12.88
CA ILE A 284 -18.24 21.91 -11.49
C ILE A 284 -17.92 23.40 -11.38
N SER A 285 -18.90 24.22 -10.99
CA SER A 285 -18.74 25.68 -10.94
C SER A 285 -17.96 26.21 -9.74
N ALA A 286 -17.72 25.38 -8.72
CA ALA A 286 -16.98 25.76 -7.53
C ALA A 286 -15.55 26.20 -7.86
N LYS A 287 -15.03 27.21 -7.13
CA LYS A 287 -13.65 27.66 -7.29
C LYS A 287 -12.70 26.75 -6.53
N LYS A 288 -13.05 26.37 -5.30
CA LYS A 288 -12.27 25.45 -4.47
C LYS A 288 -13.12 24.26 -4.04
N LEU A 289 -12.65 23.05 -4.30
CA LEU A 289 -13.42 21.83 -4.07
C LEU A 289 -12.52 20.69 -3.62
N ILE A 290 -13.03 19.85 -2.71
CA ILE A 290 -12.54 18.49 -2.50
C ILE A 290 -13.74 17.54 -2.52
N ILE A 291 -13.75 16.60 -3.47
CA ILE A 291 -14.74 15.51 -3.56
C ILE A 291 -14.04 14.16 -3.66
N GLU A 292 -14.75 13.10 -3.29
CA GLU A 292 -14.29 11.72 -3.48
C GLU A 292 -15.25 10.96 -4.38
N GLY A 293 -14.69 10.03 -5.15
CA GLY A 293 -15.44 9.14 -6.01
C GLY A 293 -14.63 7.92 -6.43
N GLU A 294 -15.27 7.05 -7.22
CA GLU A 294 -14.63 5.89 -7.82
C GLU A 294 -14.54 6.08 -9.34
N ALA A 295 -13.35 5.89 -9.92
CA ALA A 295 -13.13 5.92 -11.35
C ALA A 295 -13.12 4.50 -11.93
N LEU A 296 -13.95 4.24 -12.95
CA LEU A 296 -14.08 2.94 -13.62
C LEU A 296 -14.02 3.10 -15.12
N ALA A 297 -13.36 2.15 -15.78
CA ALA A 297 -13.45 2.05 -17.22
C ALA A 297 -14.84 1.56 -17.61
N TYR A 298 -15.33 2.03 -18.75
CA TYR A 298 -16.66 1.66 -19.24
C TYR A 298 -16.65 1.55 -20.77
N ASN A 299 -17.63 0.85 -21.30
CA ASN A 299 -17.90 0.80 -22.72
C ASN A 299 -18.78 2.00 -23.11
N GLU A 300 -18.30 2.88 -24.00
CA GLU A 300 -19.04 4.08 -24.41
C GLU A 300 -20.31 3.77 -25.20
N GLU A 301 -20.34 2.67 -25.95
CA GLU A 301 -21.48 2.27 -26.78
C GLU A 301 -22.62 1.70 -25.93
N THR A 302 -22.27 0.86 -24.94
CA THR A 302 -23.27 0.13 -24.12
C THR A 302 -23.51 0.76 -22.75
N GLY A 303 -22.59 1.61 -22.27
CA GLY A 303 -22.58 2.15 -20.91
C GLY A 303 -22.15 1.14 -19.83
N GLU A 304 -21.78 -0.09 -20.23
CA GLU A 304 -21.40 -1.17 -19.31
C GLU A 304 -20.07 -0.84 -18.59
N LEU A 305 -20.03 -1.09 -17.28
CA LEU A 305 -18.84 -0.86 -16.46
C LEU A 305 -17.91 -2.06 -16.54
N PHE A 306 -16.62 -1.79 -16.76
CA PHE A 306 -15.62 -2.83 -16.79
C PHE A 306 -15.12 -3.19 -15.37
N PRO A 307 -14.79 -4.47 -15.12
CA PRO A 307 -14.19 -4.90 -13.86
C PRO A 307 -12.86 -4.22 -13.55
N PHE A 308 -12.43 -4.25 -12.29
CA PHE A 308 -11.16 -3.66 -11.86
C PHE A 308 -9.94 -4.17 -12.64
N GLN A 309 -9.94 -5.43 -13.09
CA GLN A 309 -8.84 -6.00 -13.88
C GLN A 309 -8.62 -5.32 -15.24
N VAL A 310 -9.67 -4.72 -15.81
CA VAL A 310 -9.58 -3.91 -17.02
C VAL A 310 -9.24 -2.47 -16.63
N THR A 311 -9.95 -1.91 -15.64
CA THR A 311 -9.73 -0.54 -15.16
C THR A 311 -8.29 -0.30 -14.70
N ILE A 312 -7.66 -1.28 -14.03
CA ILE A 312 -6.28 -1.18 -13.51
C ILE A 312 -5.24 -0.89 -14.60
N GLN A 313 -5.55 -1.24 -15.87
CA GLN A 313 -4.69 -0.95 -17.01
C GLN A 313 -4.47 0.56 -17.20
N ARG A 314 -5.37 1.42 -16.70
CA ARG A 314 -5.21 2.89 -16.73
C ARG A 314 -4.14 3.39 -15.76
N LYS A 315 -3.67 2.59 -14.79
CA LYS A 315 -2.56 2.96 -13.89
C LYS A 315 -1.20 2.83 -14.60
N ARG A 316 -0.83 3.80 -15.44
CA ARG A 316 0.47 3.86 -16.12
C ARG A 316 0.98 5.30 -16.28
N LYS A 317 2.21 5.46 -16.77
CA LYS A 317 2.86 6.78 -17.00
C LYS A 317 3.02 7.17 -18.48
N HIS A 318 2.84 6.23 -19.40
CA HIS A 318 3.05 6.42 -20.85
C HIS A 318 1.84 5.93 -21.64
N GLY A 319 1.61 6.46 -22.84
CA GLY A 319 0.48 6.08 -23.70
C GLY A 319 -0.89 6.44 -23.11
N ILE A 320 -0.97 7.50 -22.30
CA ILE A 320 -2.21 7.87 -21.59
C ILE A 320 -3.31 8.32 -22.54
N GLU A 321 -2.96 9.09 -23.57
CA GLU A 321 -3.91 9.65 -24.53
C GLU A 321 -4.60 8.55 -25.37
N GLU A 322 -3.83 7.65 -25.97
CA GLU A 322 -4.36 6.51 -26.72
C GLU A 322 -5.26 5.65 -25.84
N LEU A 323 -4.77 5.28 -24.66
CA LEU A 323 -5.53 4.45 -23.73
C LEU A 323 -6.78 5.15 -23.17
N SER A 324 -6.80 6.49 -23.12
CA SER A 324 -7.99 7.23 -22.65
C SER A 324 -9.13 7.15 -23.65
N LYS A 325 -8.81 6.92 -24.93
CA LYS A 325 -9.78 6.68 -25.99
C LYS A 325 -10.24 5.22 -26.01
N GLU A 326 -9.31 4.28 -25.78
CA GLU A 326 -9.63 2.85 -25.76
C GLU A 326 -10.38 2.41 -24.50
N LEU A 327 -10.01 2.96 -23.34
CA LEU A 327 -10.56 2.63 -22.02
C LEU A 327 -10.92 3.92 -21.27
N PRO A 328 -11.94 4.65 -21.72
CA PRO A 328 -12.37 5.88 -21.08
C PRO A 328 -12.90 5.61 -19.66
N LEU A 329 -12.70 6.57 -18.77
CA LEU A 329 -13.12 6.47 -17.37
C LEU A 329 -14.37 7.31 -17.10
N LYS A 330 -15.31 6.72 -16.37
CA LYS A 330 -16.36 7.44 -15.63
C LYS A 330 -15.95 7.61 -14.18
N PHE A 331 -16.36 8.72 -13.56
CA PHE A 331 -16.12 9.07 -12.17
C PHE A 331 -17.43 9.18 -11.39
N PHE A 332 -17.66 8.21 -10.52
CA PHE A 332 -18.83 8.13 -9.65
C PHE A 332 -18.55 8.84 -8.32
N ALA A 333 -18.93 10.10 -8.22
CA ALA A 333 -18.71 10.93 -7.04
C ALA A 333 -19.63 10.51 -5.88
N PHE A 334 -19.08 10.22 -4.71
CA PHE A 334 -19.84 9.68 -3.58
C PHE A 334 -19.73 10.51 -2.29
N ASP A 335 -18.84 11.49 -2.19
CA ASP A 335 -18.78 12.41 -1.04
C ASP A 335 -18.20 13.79 -1.38
N LEU A 336 -18.58 14.80 -0.60
CA LEU A 336 -18.08 16.19 -0.65
C LEU A 336 -17.40 16.52 0.67
N LEU A 337 -16.12 16.88 0.63
CA LEU A 337 -15.31 17.14 1.83
C LEU A 337 -15.07 18.64 2.06
N TYR A 338 -14.97 19.43 0.99
CA TYR A 338 -14.70 20.86 1.07
C TYR A 338 -15.28 21.61 -0.12
N LEU A 339 -15.82 22.80 0.12
CA LEU A 339 -16.39 23.66 -0.92
C LEU A 339 -16.22 25.14 -0.57
N ASP A 340 -15.48 25.88 -1.40
CA ASP A 340 -15.38 27.35 -1.39
C ASP A 340 -15.19 27.98 0.00
N GLY A 341 -14.31 27.40 0.82
CA GLY A 341 -14.01 27.91 2.17
C GLY A 341 -14.72 27.17 3.31
N ALA A 342 -15.76 26.40 3.00
CA ALA A 342 -16.51 25.64 3.98
C ALA A 342 -15.98 24.20 4.11
N ASP A 343 -15.70 23.81 5.35
CA ASP A 343 -15.43 22.43 5.74
C ASP A 343 -16.75 21.64 5.76
N TYR A 344 -16.84 20.59 4.93
CA TYR A 344 -17.99 19.69 4.93
C TYR A 344 -17.71 18.41 5.73
N THR A 345 -16.48 18.13 6.15
CA THR A 345 -16.13 16.89 6.86
C THR A 345 -16.86 16.75 8.20
N GLU A 346 -17.16 17.87 8.88
CA GLU A 346 -17.89 17.89 10.14
C GLU A 346 -19.43 17.81 9.96
N LYS A 347 -19.94 17.95 8.72
CA LYS A 347 -21.39 17.90 8.43
C LYS A 347 -21.91 16.49 8.24
N ALA A 348 -23.20 16.29 8.47
CA ALA A 348 -23.89 15.02 8.25
C ALA A 348 -23.78 14.55 6.78
N PHE A 349 -23.68 13.23 6.55
CA PHE A 349 -23.56 12.66 5.21
C PHE A 349 -24.69 13.10 4.26
N SER A 350 -25.92 13.18 4.77
CA SER A 350 -27.08 13.66 4.01
C SER A 350 -26.90 15.08 3.45
N GLU A 351 -26.31 16.00 4.24
CA GLU A 351 -26.00 17.36 3.79
C GLU A 351 -24.87 17.38 2.75
N ARG A 352 -23.80 16.61 2.98
CA ARG A 352 -22.67 16.50 2.04
C ARG A 352 -23.14 15.96 0.70
N ARG A 353 -23.93 14.89 0.73
CA ARG A 353 -24.49 14.24 -0.47
C ARG A 353 -25.41 15.16 -1.25
N LYS A 354 -26.38 15.81 -0.59
CA LYS A 354 -27.27 16.77 -1.24
C LYS A 354 -26.50 17.92 -1.88
N LYS A 355 -25.44 18.41 -1.21
CA LYS A 355 -24.61 19.48 -1.77
C LYS A 355 -23.78 19.00 -2.96
N LEU A 356 -23.21 17.80 -2.90
CA LEU A 356 -22.48 17.16 -4.00
C LEU A 356 -23.34 17.10 -5.28
N GLU A 357 -24.56 16.59 -5.16
CA GLU A 357 -25.50 16.50 -6.29
C GLU A 357 -25.83 17.87 -6.89
N SER A 358 -25.95 18.91 -6.05
CA SER A 358 -26.28 20.26 -6.51
C SER A 358 -25.16 20.96 -7.31
N ILE A 359 -23.91 20.53 -7.18
CA ILE A 359 -22.75 21.19 -7.80
C ILE A 359 -22.25 20.49 -9.07
N ILE A 360 -22.64 19.24 -9.31
CA ILE A 360 -22.27 18.48 -10.49
C ILE A 360 -23.28 18.78 -11.60
N LYS A 361 -22.85 19.48 -12.65
CA LYS A 361 -23.67 19.66 -13.85
C LYS A 361 -23.74 18.35 -14.62
N LYS A 362 -24.88 18.08 -15.27
CA LYS A 362 -25.07 16.88 -16.11
C LYS A 362 -23.99 16.82 -17.20
N ASN A 363 -23.29 15.69 -17.28
CA ASN A 363 -22.24 15.37 -18.24
C ASN A 363 -22.03 13.84 -18.25
N ASP A 364 -21.24 13.32 -19.19
CA ASP A 364 -21.08 11.87 -19.38
C ASP A 364 -19.91 11.26 -18.60
N ILE A 365 -19.04 12.08 -17.99
CA ILE A 365 -17.81 11.63 -17.31
C ILE A 365 -18.01 11.57 -15.79
N ILE A 366 -18.66 12.57 -15.20
CA ILE A 366 -18.85 12.69 -13.75
C ILE A 366 -20.33 12.63 -13.43
N GLU A 367 -20.69 11.67 -12.58
CA GLU A 367 -22.04 11.54 -12.04
C GLU A 367 -21.98 11.21 -10.54
N PRO A 368 -22.96 11.66 -9.74
CA PRO A 368 -23.10 11.17 -8.37
C PRO A 368 -23.34 9.66 -8.36
N SER A 369 -22.73 8.92 -7.43
CA SER A 369 -22.97 7.49 -7.23
C SER A 369 -24.46 7.19 -7.02
N GLU A 370 -24.92 6.03 -7.49
CA GLU A 370 -26.28 5.57 -7.22
C GLU A 370 -26.51 5.39 -5.71
N LEU A 371 -27.66 5.86 -5.23
CA LEU A 371 -28.01 5.84 -3.81
C LEU A 371 -29.52 5.71 -3.61
N PHE A 372 -29.92 4.96 -2.59
CA PHE A 372 -31.26 5.04 -2.01
C PHE A 372 -31.20 4.94 -0.49
N ILE A 373 -32.27 5.35 0.19
CA ILE A 373 -32.34 5.33 1.66
C ILE A 373 -33.35 4.27 2.11
N THR A 374 -32.95 3.40 3.03
CA THR A 374 -33.80 2.33 3.56
C THR A 374 -33.41 1.98 5.01
N ASP A 375 -34.39 1.46 5.74
CA ASP A 375 -34.22 0.71 6.99
C ASP A 375 -34.64 -0.76 6.83
N ASN A 376 -35.04 -1.18 5.62
CA ASN A 376 -35.45 -2.53 5.30
C ASN A 376 -34.26 -3.36 4.74
N PRO A 377 -33.83 -4.44 5.43
CA PRO A 377 -32.74 -5.32 4.98
C PRO A 377 -32.98 -5.99 3.62
N ASP A 378 -34.20 -6.44 3.31
CA ASP A 378 -34.53 -7.09 2.03
C ASP A 378 -34.27 -6.18 0.83
N LYS A 379 -34.53 -4.87 0.98
CA LYS A 379 -34.22 -3.90 -0.07
C LYS A 379 -32.71 -3.77 -0.30
N ILE A 380 -31.91 -3.88 0.77
CA ILE A 380 -30.45 -3.88 0.67
C ILE A 380 -29.97 -5.12 -0.08
N ILE A 381 -30.51 -6.30 0.25
CA ILE A 381 -30.15 -7.55 -0.42
C ILE A 381 -30.50 -7.53 -1.90
N LYS A 382 -31.72 -7.09 -2.25
CA LYS A 382 -32.13 -6.95 -3.66
C LYS A 382 -31.20 -6.01 -4.44
N TYR A 383 -30.84 -4.88 -3.85
CA TYR A 383 -29.91 -3.96 -4.49
C TYR A 383 -28.48 -4.52 -4.56
N PHE A 384 -28.06 -5.24 -3.53
CA PHE A 384 -26.78 -5.94 -3.52
C PHE A 384 -26.69 -6.98 -4.65
N GLU A 385 -27.71 -7.83 -4.81
CA GLU A 385 -27.78 -8.83 -5.89
C GLU A 385 -27.75 -8.15 -7.26
N SER A 386 -28.56 -7.11 -7.47
CA SER A 386 -28.53 -6.32 -8.71
C SER A 386 -27.18 -5.63 -8.96
N ALA A 387 -26.47 -5.19 -7.90
CA ALA A 387 -25.12 -4.62 -8.04
C ALA A 387 -24.11 -5.69 -8.50
N ILE A 388 -24.21 -6.91 -7.97
CA ILE A 388 -23.36 -8.03 -8.40
C ILE A 388 -23.65 -8.42 -9.85
N GLU A 389 -24.91 -8.50 -10.27
CA GLU A 389 -25.31 -8.79 -11.66
C GLU A 389 -24.73 -7.77 -12.65
N ARG A 390 -24.60 -6.51 -12.23
CA ARG A 390 -23.96 -5.42 -13.01
C ARG A 390 -22.43 -5.41 -12.91
N GLY A 391 -21.81 -6.43 -12.32
CA GLY A 391 -20.36 -6.57 -12.21
C GLY A 391 -19.70 -5.72 -11.13
N LEU A 392 -20.46 -5.16 -10.17
CA LEU A 392 -19.93 -4.36 -9.05
C LEU A 392 -19.53 -5.26 -7.87
N GLU A 393 -18.77 -4.72 -6.90
CA GLU A 393 -18.30 -5.51 -5.75
C GLU A 393 -19.38 -5.82 -4.70
N GLY A 394 -20.48 -5.06 -4.70
CA GLY A 394 -21.54 -5.13 -3.70
C GLY A 394 -22.10 -3.75 -3.36
N VAL A 395 -22.31 -3.47 -2.06
CA VAL A 395 -22.90 -2.20 -1.58
C VAL A 395 -22.13 -1.61 -0.41
N VAL A 396 -22.26 -0.29 -0.23
CA VAL A 396 -21.79 0.44 0.95
C VAL A 396 -22.99 1.10 1.63
N ALA A 397 -23.25 0.71 2.87
CA ALA A 397 -24.22 1.39 3.72
C ALA A 397 -23.53 2.54 4.48
N LYS A 398 -24.13 3.72 4.45
CA LYS A 398 -23.62 4.94 5.07
C LYS A 398 -24.64 5.48 6.07
N ARG A 399 -24.17 5.80 7.26
CA ARG A 399 -24.96 6.49 8.30
C ARG A 399 -25.26 7.93 7.88
N LEU A 400 -26.54 8.32 7.92
CA LEU A 400 -27.05 9.57 7.33
C LEU A 400 -26.63 10.85 8.07
N ASP A 401 -26.54 10.77 9.39
CA ASP A 401 -26.24 11.86 10.33
C ASP A 401 -24.74 11.96 10.68
N ALA A 402 -23.94 11.02 10.18
CA ALA A 402 -22.53 10.94 10.55
C ALA A 402 -21.63 11.96 9.82
N PRO A 403 -20.64 12.55 10.51
CA PRO A 403 -19.57 13.30 9.87
C PRO A 403 -18.66 12.38 9.05
N TYR A 404 -17.84 12.97 8.19
CA TYR A 404 -16.81 12.25 7.46
C TYR A 404 -15.67 11.87 8.42
N SER A 405 -15.43 10.57 8.57
CA SER A 405 -14.38 10.06 9.47
C SER A 405 -13.06 9.86 8.74
N ALA A 406 -12.37 10.97 8.48
CA ALA A 406 -11.09 10.96 7.79
C ALA A 406 -10.08 10.03 8.50
N GLY A 407 -9.43 9.16 7.72
CA GLY A 407 -8.41 8.21 8.22
C GLY A 407 -8.89 7.09 9.13
N ALA A 408 -10.15 7.11 9.58
CA ALA A 408 -10.68 6.15 10.53
C ALA A 408 -11.46 5.03 9.85
N ARG A 409 -11.46 3.86 10.51
CA ARG A 409 -12.37 2.76 10.20
C ARG A 409 -13.37 2.65 11.36
N ASN A 410 -14.63 2.90 11.07
CA ASN A 410 -15.71 2.81 12.03
C ASN A 410 -17.02 2.42 11.30
N PHE A 411 -18.10 2.28 12.05
CA PHE A 411 -19.40 1.89 11.51
C PHE A 411 -20.14 3.00 10.73
N ASN A 412 -19.52 4.16 10.44
CA ASN A 412 -20.16 5.16 9.59
C ASN A 412 -20.41 4.62 8.19
N TRP A 413 -19.43 3.90 7.65
CA TRP A 413 -19.53 3.25 6.36
C TRP A 413 -19.34 1.75 6.57
N ILE A 414 -20.24 0.94 6.06
CA ILE A 414 -20.22 -0.52 6.21
C ILE A 414 -20.33 -1.11 4.82
N LYS A 415 -19.40 -1.98 4.44
CA LYS A 415 -19.43 -2.67 3.14
C LYS A 415 -20.04 -4.05 3.28
N LEU A 416 -20.89 -4.42 2.33
CA LEU A 416 -21.39 -5.77 2.12
C LEU A 416 -20.87 -6.25 0.76
N LYS A 417 -20.13 -7.37 0.76
CA LYS A 417 -19.47 -7.96 -0.42
C LYS A 417 -19.91 -9.39 -0.65
N ARG A 418 -19.76 -9.83 -1.89
CA ARG A 418 -20.03 -11.20 -2.34
C ARG A 418 -19.24 -12.28 -1.61
N SER A 419 -17.97 -12.03 -1.32
CA SER A 419 -17.11 -12.94 -0.54
C SER A 419 -17.63 -13.21 0.88
N TYR A 420 -18.65 -12.49 1.34
CA TYR A 420 -19.28 -12.71 2.65
C TYR A 420 -20.56 -13.54 2.56
N LYS A 421 -21.11 -13.75 1.36
CA LYS A 421 -22.05 -14.86 1.09
C LYS A 421 -21.32 -16.19 0.84
N GLY A 422 -20.02 -16.15 0.55
CA GLY A 422 -19.16 -17.32 0.43
C GLY A 422 -17.69 -16.92 0.35
N GLU A 423 -16.94 -17.23 1.40
CA GLU A 423 -15.52 -17.57 1.24
C GLU A 423 -15.45 -18.72 0.22
N LEU A 424 -14.28 -19.02 -0.35
CA LEU A 424 -14.06 -20.42 -0.71
C LEU A 424 -14.29 -21.18 0.60
N ALA A 425 -15.46 -21.82 0.76
CA ALA A 425 -15.78 -22.55 1.98
C ALA A 425 -14.75 -23.66 2.23
N ASP A 426 -13.99 -24.02 1.19
CA ASP A 426 -12.98 -25.05 1.19
C ASP A 426 -11.55 -24.48 1.25
N THR A 427 -10.80 -24.98 2.22
CA THR A 427 -9.35 -24.85 2.30
C THR A 427 -8.65 -25.77 1.31
N ILE A 428 -7.48 -25.37 0.83
CA ILE A 428 -6.68 -26.13 -0.13
C ILE A 428 -5.38 -26.58 0.54
N ASP A 429 -5.18 -27.89 0.61
CA ASP A 429 -3.94 -28.51 1.02
C ASP A 429 -2.92 -28.48 -0.12
N VAL A 430 -1.76 -27.87 0.13
CA VAL A 430 -0.69 -27.72 -0.85
C VAL A 430 0.61 -28.33 -0.35
N CYS A 431 1.34 -29.01 -1.23
CA CYS A 431 2.67 -29.54 -0.96
C CYS A 431 3.73 -28.45 -1.16
N ILE A 432 4.68 -28.34 -0.23
CA ILE A 432 5.80 -27.41 -0.28
C ILE A 432 6.93 -28.02 -1.12
N VAL A 433 7.38 -27.29 -2.14
CA VAL A 433 8.46 -27.75 -3.05
C VAL A 433 9.68 -26.82 -3.10
N GLY A 434 9.59 -25.66 -2.45
CA GLY A 434 10.71 -24.72 -2.33
C GLY A 434 10.34 -23.53 -1.47
N TYR A 435 11.32 -22.68 -1.17
CA TYR A 435 11.09 -21.45 -0.45
C TYR A 435 11.97 -20.29 -0.96
N PHE A 436 11.54 -19.08 -0.65
CA PHE A 436 12.25 -17.84 -0.94
C PHE A 436 12.89 -17.30 0.34
N ARG A 437 14.13 -16.84 0.28
CA ARG A 437 14.85 -16.30 1.43
C ARG A 437 14.20 -15.02 1.95
N GLY A 438 14.21 -14.87 3.27
CA GLY A 438 13.66 -13.70 3.94
C GLY A 438 14.36 -12.41 3.51
N LYS A 439 13.58 -11.36 3.25
CA LYS A 439 14.07 -10.00 3.04
C LYS A 439 13.52 -9.11 4.16
N GLY A 440 14.20 -8.01 4.49
CA GLY A 440 13.72 -7.11 5.55
C GLY A 440 13.79 -7.73 6.93
N ALA A 441 12.76 -7.49 7.75
CA ALA A 441 12.62 -8.07 9.08
C ALA A 441 12.68 -9.61 9.06
N ARG A 442 12.29 -10.25 7.95
CA ARG A 442 12.33 -11.70 7.78
C ARG A 442 13.70 -12.26 7.42
N ALA A 443 14.69 -11.41 7.15
CA ALA A 443 16.06 -11.88 6.91
C ALA A 443 16.59 -12.69 8.11
N ARG A 444 16.20 -12.30 9.34
CA ARG A 444 16.56 -13.03 10.58
C ARG A 444 15.99 -14.44 10.65
N PHE A 445 14.90 -14.72 9.94
CA PHE A 445 14.29 -16.05 9.89
C PHE A 445 14.86 -16.91 8.75
N GLY A 446 15.58 -16.32 7.80
CA GLY A 446 16.11 -17.00 6.61
C GLY A 446 15.06 -17.49 5.60
N LEU A 447 13.77 -17.50 5.95
CA LEU A 447 12.63 -17.90 5.09
C LEU A 447 11.61 -16.75 5.01
N GLY A 448 11.18 -16.43 3.79
CA GLY A 448 10.27 -15.33 3.50
C GLY A 448 8.90 -15.76 2.96
N ALA A 449 8.88 -16.77 2.10
CA ALA A 449 7.66 -17.34 1.51
C ALA A 449 7.91 -18.77 1.02
N LEU A 450 6.87 -19.59 1.01
CA LEU A 450 6.86 -20.97 0.51
C LEU A 450 6.31 -21.04 -0.92
N LEU A 451 6.83 -21.96 -1.74
CA LEU A 451 6.27 -22.31 -3.04
C LEU A 451 5.39 -23.55 -2.88
N GLY A 452 4.07 -23.35 -3.02
CA GLY A 452 3.06 -24.37 -2.83
C GLY A 452 2.57 -24.98 -4.15
N THR A 453 2.30 -26.28 -4.12
CA THR A 453 1.89 -27.09 -5.27
C THR A 453 0.66 -27.93 -4.96
N VAL A 454 -0.05 -28.26 -6.03
CA VAL A 454 -1.09 -29.29 -6.06
C VAL A 454 -0.60 -30.50 -6.85
N TYR A 455 -1.18 -31.65 -6.60
CA TYR A 455 -0.73 -32.90 -7.19
C TYR A 455 -1.49 -33.22 -8.50
N ASP A 456 -0.76 -33.66 -9.52
CA ASP A 456 -1.33 -34.19 -10.74
C ASP A 456 -1.05 -35.69 -10.83
N SER A 457 -2.03 -36.50 -10.46
CA SER A 457 -1.94 -37.96 -10.46
C SER A 457 -1.79 -38.56 -11.86
N LYS A 458 -2.11 -37.83 -12.94
CA LYS A 458 -1.95 -38.32 -14.32
C LYS A 458 -0.50 -38.30 -14.76
N THR A 459 0.25 -37.31 -14.30
CA THR A 459 1.66 -37.11 -14.67
C THR A 459 2.62 -37.45 -13.54
N ASP A 460 2.10 -37.79 -12.36
CA ASP A 460 2.87 -37.96 -11.12
C ASP A 460 3.77 -36.75 -10.82
N THR A 461 3.22 -35.55 -11.00
CA THR A 461 3.95 -34.30 -10.77
C THR A 461 3.23 -33.32 -9.85
N PHE A 462 4.01 -32.50 -9.17
CA PHE A 462 3.59 -31.39 -8.34
C PHE A 462 3.57 -30.11 -9.17
N LYS A 463 2.39 -29.54 -9.38
CA LYS A 463 2.16 -28.33 -10.17
C LYS A 463 2.02 -27.12 -9.26
N THR A 464 2.80 -26.08 -9.48
CA THR A 464 2.72 -24.85 -8.66
C THR A 464 1.37 -24.16 -8.80
N VAL A 465 0.84 -23.70 -7.66
CA VAL A 465 -0.45 -22.98 -7.58
C VAL A 465 -0.37 -21.73 -6.69
N SER A 466 0.68 -21.59 -5.88
CA SER A 466 0.74 -20.48 -4.93
C SER A 466 2.14 -20.15 -4.43
N LYS A 467 2.31 -18.89 -4.02
CA LYS A 467 3.43 -18.40 -3.20
C LYS A 467 2.87 -17.91 -1.87
N ILE A 468 3.15 -18.62 -0.78
CA ILE A 468 2.55 -18.38 0.54
C ILE A 468 3.53 -17.65 1.44
N GLY A 469 3.21 -16.40 1.81
CA GLY A 469 4.05 -15.55 2.67
C GLY A 469 3.42 -15.17 4.01
N SER A 470 2.26 -15.71 4.35
CA SER A 470 1.48 -15.33 5.54
C SER A 470 0.70 -16.51 6.09
N GLY A 471 0.35 -16.45 7.38
CA GLY A 471 -0.36 -17.52 8.08
C GLY A 471 0.45 -18.22 9.16
N PHE A 472 1.76 -17.97 9.22
CA PHE A 472 2.67 -18.53 10.23
C PHE A 472 3.10 -17.48 11.26
N LYS A 473 3.31 -17.93 12.49
CA LYS A 473 3.96 -17.19 13.57
C LYS A 473 5.49 -17.13 13.37
N GLU A 474 6.17 -16.27 14.12
CA GLU A 474 7.62 -16.07 13.95
C GLU A 474 8.46 -17.31 14.29
N ASP A 475 8.07 -18.04 15.35
CA ASP A 475 8.66 -19.31 15.75
C ASP A 475 8.41 -20.41 14.71
N GLU A 476 7.20 -20.46 14.15
CA GLU A 476 6.85 -21.39 13.06
C GLU A 476 7.69 -21.14 11.80
N PHE A 477 8.01 -19.89 11.45
CA PHE A 477 8.90 -19.58 10.33
C PHE A 477 10.32 -20.15 10.53
N LEU A 478 10.85 -20.08 11.75
CA LEU A 478 12.16 -20.62 12.10
C LEU A 478 12.16 -22.15 12.07
N GLU A 479 11.09 -22.77 12.58
CA GLU A 479 10.93 -24.22 12.57
C GLU A 479 10.75 -24.77 11.14
N LEU A 480 9.89 -24.14 10.33
CA LEU A 480 9.73 -24.46 8.91
C LEU A 480 11.07 -24.40 8.18
N LYS A 481 11.85 -23.36 8.43
CA LYS A 481 13.16 -23.25 7.79
C LYS A 481 14.07 -24.43 8.14
N LYS A 482 14.13 -24.82 9.42
CA LYS A 482 14.95 -25.97 9.85
C LYS A 482 14.50 -27.25 9.14
N LEU A 483 13.20 -27.55 9.19
CA LEU A 483 12.62 -28.74 8.57
C LEU A 483 12.84 -28.77 7.05
N LEU A 484 12.73 -27.63 6.37
CA LEU A 484 12.92 -27.52 4.93
C LEU A 484 14.40 -27.56 4.52
N ASP A 485 15.31 -27.05 5.35
CA ASP A 485 16.75 -27.14 5.09
C ASP A 485 17.26 -28.58 5.17
N GLU A 486 16.68 -29.42 6.03
CA GLU A 486 17.00 -30.85 6.13
C GLU A 486 16.70 -31.64 4.86
N ILE A 487 15.74 -31.16 4.06
CA ILE A 487 15.32 -31.78 2.79
C ILE A 487 15.63 -30.89 1.58
N ALA A 488 16.58 -29.96 1.73
CA ALA A 488 16.96 -29.04 0.67
C ALA A 488 17.68 -29.75 -0.49
N LEU A 489 17.35 -29.34 -1.71
CA LEU A 489 17.89 -29.86 -2.95
C LEU A 489 18.74 -28.80 -3.66
N LYS A 490 19.78 -29.27 -4.37
CA LYS A 490 20.64 -28.39 -5.18
C LYS A 490 19.96 -27.90 -6.46
N HIS A 491 18.91 -28.59 -6.90
CA HIS A 491 18.16 -28.29 -8.12
C HIS A 491 16.70 -28.68 -7.92
N LYS A 492 15.82 -28.16 -8.79
CA LYS A 492 14.39 -28.48 -8.80
C LYS A 492 14.17 -29.99 -8.90
N HIS A 493 13.33 -30.54 -8.01
CA HIS A 493 12.99 -31.96 -8.00
C HIS A 493 12.33 -32.39 -9.33
N ALA A 494 12.62 -33.59 -9.82
CA ALA A 494 12.15 -34.07 -11.13
C ALA A 494 10.62 -34.12 -11.25
N ARG A 495 9.93 -34.45 -10.15
CA ARG A 495 8.46 -34.44 -10.06
C ARG A 495 7.86 -33.04 -9.90
N VAL A 496 8.63 -31.95 -9.88
CA VAL A 496 8.13 -30.59 -9.67
C VAL A 496 8.10 -29.81 -10.98
N ASP A 497 6.90 -29.40 -11.37
CA ASP A 497 6.66 -28.54 -12.52
C ASP A 497 6.42 -27.10 -12.05
N SER A 498 7.37 -26.22 -12.33
CA SER A 498 7.35 -24.81 -11.94
C SER A 498 8.02 -23.97 -13.02
N VAL A 499 7.39 -22.84 -13.34
CA VAL A 499 8.01 -21.71 -14.07
C VAL A 499 8.78 -20.80 -13.11
N MET A 500 8.36 -20.76 -11.84
CA MET A 500 8.97 -19.92 -10.81
C MET A 500 10.21 -20.61 -10.22
N GLU A 501 11.32 -19.89 -10.14
CA GLU A 501 12.55 -20.39 -9.53
C GLU A 501 12.58 -20.04 -8.03
N ALA A 502 12.66 -21.05 -7.17
CA ALA A 502 12.81 -20.86 -5.74
C ALA A 502 14.28 -20.51 -5.38
N ASP A 503 14.51 -19.77 -4.30
CA ASP A 503 15.88 -19.52 -3.81
C ASP A 503 16.52 -20.81 -3.27
N VAL A 504 15.68 -21.71 -2.71
CA VAL A 504 16.04 -23.04 -2.25
C VAL A 504 14.93 -24.02 -2.64
N TRP A 505 15.31 -25.07 -3.37
CA TRP A 505 14.42 -26.19 -3.70
C TRP A 505 14.40 -27.20 -2.55
N VAL A 506 13.28 -27.89 -2.35
CA VAL A 506 13.17 -28.95 -1.35
C VAL A 506 12.50 -30.20 -1.92
N GLU A 507 12.71 -31.33 -1.26
CA GLU A 507 11.97 -32.55 -1.56
C GLU A 507 10.47 -32.36 -1.30
N PRO A 508 9.56 -32.74 -2.23
CA PRO A 508 8.12 -32.70 -1.99
C PRO A 508 7.75 -33.65 -0.85
N ARG A 509 7.56 -33.10 0.35
CA ARG A 509 7.36 -33.89 1.57
C ARG A 509 6.27 -33.32 2.47
N TYR A 510 6.33 -32.02 2.74
CA TYR A 510 5.45 -31.38 3.72
C TYR A 510 4.26 -30.73 3.05
N VAL A 511 3.06 -30.98 3.61
CA VAL A 511 1.79 -30.38 3.18
C VAL A 511 1.34 -29.35 4.20
N ILE A 512 0.75 -28.26 3.73
CA ILE A 512 0.11 -27.23 4.56
C ILE A 512 -1.29 -26.95 4.04
N THR A 513 -2.19 -26.57 4.94
CA THR A 513 -3.53 -26.12 4.58
C THR A 513 -3.50 -24.61 4.32
N VAL A 514 -4.07 -24.19 3.19
CA VAL A 514 -4.07 -22.81 2.71
C VAL A 514 -5.49 -22.37 2.41
N MET A 515 -5.85 -21.19 2.91
CA MET A 515 -7.06 -20.46 2.55
C MET A 515 -6.74 -19.40 1.50
N ALA A 516 -7.66 -19.18 0.57
CA ALA A 516 -7.55 -18.20 -0.49
C ALA A 516 -8.91 -17.51 -0.71
N ASP A 517 -8.87 -16.26 -1.16
CA ASP A 517 -10.09 -15.48 -1.40
C ASP A 517 -10.82 -15.99 -2.67
N GLU A 518 -10.06 -16.41 -3.69
CA GLU A 518 -10.57 -17.00 -4.93
C GLU A 518 -9.45 -17.75 -5.69
N ILE A 519 -9.80 -18.48 -6.75
CA ILE A 519 -8.86 -19.07 -7.70
C ILE A 519 -8.87 -18.21 -8.96
N THR A 520 -7.68 -17.88 -9.46
CA THR A 520 -7.50 -17.01 -10.62
C THR A 520 -6.68 -17.69 -11.70
N ARG A 521 -6.78 -17.19 -12.93
CA ARG A 521 -5.90 -17.59 -14.03
C ARG A 521 -4.54 -16.89 -13.87
N SER A 522 -3.45 -17.62 -14.05
CA SER A 522 -2.10 -17.13 -13.81
C SER A 522 -1.08 -17.66 -14.83
N PRO A 523 -0.25 -16.79 -15.43
CA PRO A 523 0.82 -17.22 -16.34
C PRO A 523 2.06 -17.74 -15.58
N THR A 524 2.14 -17.52 -14.26
CA THR A 524 3.33 -17.86 -13.45
C THR A 524 3.22 -19.18 -12.71
N HIS A 525 2.06 -19.83 -12.77
CA HIS A 525 1.75 -21.08 -12.09
C HIS A 525 1.33 -22.16 -13.10
N THR A 526 1.64 -23.41 -12.78
CA THR A 526 1.58 -24.55 -13.71
C THR A 526 0.40 -25.47 -13.44
N ALA A 527 -0.31 -25.30 -12.32
CA ALA A 527 -1.52 -26.06 -12.03
C ALA A 527 -2.57 -25.81 -13.13
N GLY A 528 -3.05 -26.87 -13.76
CA GLY A 528 -4.07 -26.81 -14.82
C GLY A 528 -3.69 -25.95 -16.04
N ARG A 529 -2.39 -25.82 -16.32
CA ARG A 529 -1.86 -25.02 -17.43
C ARG A 529 -2.40 -25.50 -18.78
N ASP A 530 -2.93 -24.56 -19.55
CA ASP A 530 -3.46 -24.83 -20.90
C ASP A 530 -2.40 -24.70 -22.01
N LYS A 531 -2.85 -24.86 -23.25
CA LYS A 531 -2.00 -24.76 -24.46
C LYS A 531 -1.43 -23.36 -24.68
N GLU A 532 -2.03 -22.32 -24.12
CA GLU A 532 -1.55 -20.93 -24.17
C GLU A 532 -0.54 -20.64 -23.05
N GLY A 533 -0.28 -21.62 -22.18
CA GLY A 533 0.68 -21.51 -21.10
C GLY A 533 0.14 -20.80 -19.86
N VAL A 534 -1.19 -20.72 -19.68
CA VAL A 534 -1.83 -20.10 -18.52
C VAL A 534 -2.43 -21.16 -17.61
N GLY A 535 -2.02 -21.18 -16.33
CA GLY A 535 -2.53 -22.07 -15.29
C GLY A 535 -3.44 -21.38 -14.28
N TYR A 536 -3.58 -21.98 -13.10
CA TYR A 536 -4.40 -21.48 -11.99
C TYR A 536 -3.52 -21.07 -10.79
N ALA A 537 -3.98 -20.08 -10.04
CA ALA A 537 -3.31 -19.60 -8.84
C ALA A 537 -4.28 -19.20 -7.73
N LEU A 538 -3.84 -19.35 -6.49
CA LEU A 538 -4.58 -18.93 -5.31
C LEU A 538 -4.40 -17.44 -5.04
N ARG A 539 -5.50 -16.67 -4.93
CA ARG A 539 -5.45 -15.24 -4.60
C ARG A 539 -5.47 -15.02 -3.09
N PHE A 540 -4.57 -14.17 -2.60
CA PHE A 540 -4.34 -13.89 -1.17
C PHE A 540 -4.14 -15.14 -0.28
N PRO A 541 -3.23 -16.05 -0.69
CA PRO A 541 -3.03 -17.32 0.00
C PRO A 541 -2.46 -17.10 1.41
N ARG A 542 -3.10 -17.74 2.38
CA ARG A 542 -2.71 -17.71 3.79
C ARG A 542 -2.75 -19.11 4.35
N SER A 543 -1.69 -19.55 5.02
CA SER A 543 -1.75 -20.81 5.73
C SER A 543 -2.71 -20.69 6.92
N THR A 544 -3.51 -21.73 7.17
CA THR A 544 -4.47 -21.78 8.29
C THR A 544 -3.90 -22.46 9.53
N GLY A 545 -2.73 -23.08 9.41
CA GLY A 545 -2.03 -23.77 10.49
C GLY A 545 -0.60 -24.10 10.09
N PHE A 546 0.06 -24.97 10.87
CA PHE A 546 1.40 -25.44 10.58
C PHE A 546 1.39 -26.59 9.55
N ILE A 547 2.43 -27.43 9.54
CA ILE A 547 2.53 -28.62 8.68
C ILE A 547 1.48 -29.66 9.06
N ARG A 548 0.82 -30.23 8.06
CA ARG A 548 -0.06 -31.39 8.15
C ARG A 548 0.77 -32.68 8.15
N PHE A 549 1.30 -33.04 9.31
CA PHE A 549 2.08 -34.28 9.48
C PHE A 549 1.26 -35.55 9.25
N ASP A 550 -0.07 -35.42 9.27
CA ASP A 550 -1.03 -36.48 8.92
C ASP A 550 -1.18 -36.71 7.41
N LYS A 551 -0.58 -35.85 6.56
CA LYS A 551 -0.65 -35.93 5.09
C LYS A 551 0.71 -36.16 4.44
N LYS A 552 0.73 -36.97 3.39
CA LYS A 552 1.86 -37.10 2.46
C LYS A 552 1.76 -36.07 1.35
N ALA A 553 2.86 -35.85 0.62
CA ALA A 553 2.91 -34.91 -0.49
C ALA A 553 1.80 -35.17 -1.53
N GLU A 554 1.56 -36.43 -1.86
CA GLU A 554 0.52 -36.87 -2.81
C GLU A 554 -0.92 -36.69 -2.29
N ASP A 555 -1.10 -36.43 -0.99
CA ASP A 555 -2.41 -36.14 -0.36
C ASP A 555 -2.77 -34.64 -0.41
N ALA A 556 -1.90 -33.81 -1.04
CA ALA A 556 -2.26 -32.45 -1.42
C ALA A 556 -3.43 -32.47 -2.40
N ASN A 557 -4.19 -31.37 -2.45
CA ASN A 557 -5.27 -31.24 -3.42
C ASN A 557 -4.75 -31.45 -4.84
N SER A 558 -5.63 -31.97 -5.68
CA SER A 558 -5.31 -32.30 -7.06
C SER A 558 -5.51 -31.13 -8.01
N VAL A 559 -4.83 -31.15 -9.16
CA VAL A 559 -5.09 -30.18 -10.24
C VAL A 559 -6.56 -30.20 -10.67
N LYS A 560 -7.20 -31.39 -10.66
CA LYS A 560 -8.62 -31.54 -11.00
C LYS A 560 -9.51 -30.78 -10.02
N GLU A 561 -9.26 -30.92 -8.72
CA GLU A 561 -10.02 -30.21 -7.68
C GLU A 561 -9.87 -28.69 -7.81
N ILE A 562 -8.66 -28.18 -8.11
CA ILE A 562 -8.47 -26.73 -8.37
C ILE A 562 -9.32 -26.24 -9.55
N ILE A 563 -9.40 -27.01 -10.63
CA ILE A 563 -10.23 -26.66 -11.80
C ILE A 563 -11.71 -26.71 -11.44
N GLU A 564 -12.14 -27.72 -10.68
CA GLU A 564 -13.52 -27.86 -10.21
C GLU A 564 -13.92 -26.70 -9.30
N MET A 565 -13.10 -26.36 -8.31
CA MET A 565 -13.30 -25.20 -7.42
C MET A 565 -13.39 -23.89 -8.22
N PHE A 566 -12.54 -23.70 -9.23
CA PHE A 566 -12.62 -22.53 -10.11
C PHE A 566 -13.90 -22.49 -10.96
N ASN A 567 -14.35 -23.64 -11.46
CA ASN A 567 -15.59 -23.71 -12.23
C ASN A 567 -16.83 -23.50 -11.34
N GLN A 568 -16.81 -23.99 -10.11
CA GLN A 568 -17.86 -23.73 -9.12
C GLN A 568 -17.92 -22.25 -8.75
N GLN A 569 -16.77 -21.58 -8.61
CA GLN A 569 -16.72 -20.11 -8.48
C GLN A 569 -17.44 -19.42 -9.64
N LYS A 570 -17.32 -19.93 -10.87
CA LYS A 570 -18.05 -19.41 -12.03
C LYS A 570 -19.55 -19.70 -12.02
N GLN A 571 -20.00 -20.86 -11.55
CA GLN A 571 -21.44 -21.19 -11.56
C GLN A 571 -22.23 -20.39 -10.52
N VAL A 572 -21.63 -20.11 -9.37
CA VAL A 572 -22.18 -19.15 -8.39
C VAL A 572 -22.28 -17.72 -8.98
N ASN A 573 -21.61 -17.43 -10.11
CA ASN A 573 -21.72 -16.15 -10.85
C ASN A 573 -22.93 -16.07 -11.80
N VAL A 574 -23.68 -17.17 -12.02
CA VAL A 574 -24.77 -17.24 -13.03
C VAL A 574 -26.10 -17.69 -12.39
N SER A 575 -26.19 -17.75 -11.06
CA SER A 575 -27.42 -18.14 -10.33
C SER A 575 -27.89 -17.08 -9.37
#